data_AF-A0ABD5ZRR9-F1
#
_entry.id   AF-A0ABD5ZRR9-F1
#
_cell.length_a   1.000
_cell.length_b   1.000
_cell.length_c   1.000
_cell.angle_alpha   90.00
_cell.angle_beta   90.00
_cell.angle_gamma   90.00
#
_symmetry.space_group_name_H-M   'P 1'
#
loop_
_entity.id
_entity.type
_entity.pdbx_description
1 polymer ?
#
loop_
_entity_poly.entity_id
_entity_poly.type
_entity_poly.pdbx_seq_one_letter_code
_entity_poly.pdbx_strand_id
1 'polypeptide(L)'
;MATSLLTTVLAWVVVVAFAGGVLLPRYDARAGRLVTAGAWVVFGVFWGTLVPHFWFAKASFIEAGLSVVAVPACAYTGYLLYRGRDSLFVLSRAVAVMGVIYLPATTLDPLFEPLIELVAVQAQWGIELLGYDPVIVGNGEGVDSVILFNPGTDAARSTEILLACTGLGSIAILAGLILAVDASRERKAKALLVSVPTIWVLNIVRNVFIAAAFGAQWFQVFVPQVIGVFGATGSSPELASYYIADKVLAQSASVVALVAILLAVLRYVPELKAVVADVLYLVTGTEYDLGGGDPPQGGALADGGKNEE
;
A
#
# COMPACT_ATOMS: atom_id res chain seq x y z
N MET A 1 -5.27 17.28 5.96
CA MET A 1 -4.68 15.96 6.40
C MET A 1 -3.45 16.17 7.31
N ALA A 2 -3.51 15.91 8.62
CA ALA A 2 -2.42 16.26 9.55
C ALA A 2 -1.37 15.15 9.72
N THR A 3 -0.46 15.01 8.75
CA THR A 3 0.87 14.44 9.02
C THR A 3 1.70 15.48 9.77
N SER A 4 2.38 15.09 10.84
CA SER A 4 3.31 16.00 11.50
C SER A 4 4.42 16.39 10.53
N LEU A 5 4.97 17.60 10.67
CA LEU A 5 6.14 18.04 9.88
C LEU A 5 7.25 16.97 9.90
N LEU A 6 7.43 16.31 11.06
CA LEU A 6 8.35 15.20 11.23
C LEU A 6 8.06 14.05 10.25
N THR A 7 6.81 13.55 10.20
CA THR A 7 6.45 12.43 9.31
C THR A 7 6.61 12.80 7.84
N THR A 8 6.25 14.04 7.45
CA THR A 8 6.41 14.53 6.07
C THR A 8 7.89 14.64 5.67
N VAL A 9 8.71 15.26 6.51
CA VAL A 9 10.16 15.39 6.27
C VAL A 9 10.81 14.02 6.20
N LEU A 10 10.46 13.12 7.13
CA LEU A 10 11.03 11.78 7.18
C LEU A 10 10.66 10.96 5.95
N ALA A 11 9.44 11.09 5.43
CA ALA A 11 9.03 10.45 4.18
C ALA A 11 9.91 10.91 2.99
N TRP A 12 10.17 12.23 2.87
CA TRP A 12 11.06 12.76 1.84
C TRP A 12 12.50 12.28 2.01
N VAL A 13 13.02 12.27 3.24
CA VAL A 13 14.38 11.75 3.53
C VAL A 13 14.49 10.28 3.11
N VAL A 14 13.48 9.45 3.41
CA VAL A 14 13.44 8.05 2.99
C VAL A 14 13.50 7.93 1.47
N VAL A 15 12.65 8.67 0.74
CA VAL A 15 12.60 8.59 -0.73
C VAL A 15 13.92 9.05 -1.35
N VAL A 16 14.49 10.17 -0.87
CA VAL A 16 15.79 10.68 -1.33
C VAL A 16 16.91 9.70 -1.01
N ALA A 17 16.92 9.08 0.17
CA ALA A 17 17.93 8.10 0.56
C ALA A 17 17.87 6.85 -0.31
N PHE A 18 16.67 6.31 -0.58
CA PHE A 18 16.51 5.19 -1.50
C PHE A 18 16.90 5.57 -2.93
N ALA A 19 16.44 6.73 -3.44
CA ALA A 19 16.82 7.20 -4.77
C ALA A 19 18.35 7.38 -4.91
N GLY A 20 19.01 7.95 -3.90
CA GLY A 20 20.46 8.03 -3.82
C GLY A 20 21.13 6.66 -3.83
N GLY A 21 20.59 5.71 -3.06
CA GLY A 21 21.02 4.31 -3.04
C GLY A 21 20.89 3.58 -4.39
N VAL A 22 19.95 3.99 -5.25
CA VAL A 22 19.81 3.48 -6.62
C VAL A 22 20.83 4.09 -7.59
N LEU A 23 21.25 5.33 -7.36
CA LEU A 23 22.14 6.06 -8.26
C LEU A 23 23.62 5.85 -7.95
N LEU A 24 23.98 5.81 -6.67
CA LEU A 24 25.36 5.73 -6.17
C LEU A 24 26.14 4.46 -6.58
N PRO A 25 25.55 3.25 -6.69
CA PRO A 25 26.29 2.06 -7.12
C PRO A 25 26.95 2.19 -8.50
N ARG A 26 26.51 3.14 -9.34
CA ARG A 26 27.15 3.45 -10.63
C ARG A 26 28.53 4.09 -10.49
N TYR A 27 28.83 4.65 -9.31
CA TYR A 27 30.07 5.37 -9.03
C TYR A 27 30.88 4.66 -7.94
N ASP A 28 30.22 4.26 -6.85
CA ASP A 28 30.84 3.54 -5.73
C ASP A 28 29.85 2.49 -5.18
N ALA A 29 30.15 1.22 -5.44
CA ALA A 29 29.35 0.09 -5.00
C ALA A 29 29.26 -0.04 -3.46
N ARG A 30 30.34 0.33 -2.73
CA ARG A 30 30.38 0.27 -1.27
C ARG A 30 29.52 1.38 -0.67
N ALA A 31 29.66 2.60 -1.16
CA ALA A 31 28.84 3.72 -0.72
C ALA A 31 27.36 3.48 -1.04
N GLY A 32 27.04 3.00 -2.25
CA GLY A 32 25.67 2.66 -2.65
C GLY A 32 25.01 1.62 -1.73
N ARG A 33 25.75 0.58 -1.34
CA ARG A 33 25.28 -0.41 -0.37
C ARG A 33 25.01 0.20 1.00
N LEU A 34 25.94 0.99 1.53
CA LEU A 34 25.80 1.63 2.84
C LEU A 34 24.61 2.59 2.89
N VAL A 35 24.45 3.42 1.85
CA VAL A 35 23.33 4.37 1.75
C VAL A 35 22.00 3.62 1.65
N THR A 36 21.93 2.57 0.85
CA THR A 36 20.69 1.79 0.71
C THR A 36 20.35 1.03 1.99
N ALA A 37 21.34 0.45 2.69
CA ALA A 37 21.14 -0.18 3.99
C ALA A 37 20.67 0.84 5.05
N GLY A 38 21.28 2.03 5.05
CA GLY A 38 20.85 3.14 5.91
C GLY A 38 19.42 3.61 5.60
N ALA A 39 19.04 3.69 4.32
CA ALA A 39 17.70 4.07 3.90
C ALA A 39 16.63 3.13 4.47
N TRP A 40 16.91 1.82 4.52
CA TRP A 40 16.05 0.85 5.20
C TRP A 40 15.89 1.13 6.69
N VAL A 41 16.96 1.47 7.42
CA VAL A 41 16.86 1.83 8.85
C VAL A 41 15.99 3.08 9.03
N VAL A 42 16.21 4.12 8.23
CA VAL A 42 15.39 5.35 8.27
C VAL A 42 13.93 5.05 7.92
N PHE A 43 13.68 4.14 6.98
CA PHE A 43 12.33 3.70 6.63
C PHE A 43 11.66 2.93 7.78
N GLY A 44 12.41 2.13 8.53
CA GLY A 44 11.93 1.53 9.77
C GLY A 44 11.53 2.59 10.81
N VAL A 45 12.33 3.64 10.98
CA VAL A 45 11.97 4.77 11.87
C VAL A 45 10.69 5.45 11.38
N PHE A 46 10.55 5.68 10.07
CA PHE A 46 9.34 6.24 9.48
C PHE A 46 8.10 5.43 9.85
N TRP A 47 8.11 4.12 9.65
CA TRP A 47 6.98 3.27 10.06
C TRP A 47 6.71 3.33 11.57
N GLY A 48 7.76 3.38 12.38
CA GLY A 48 7.63 3.57 13.83
C GLY A 48 6.89 4.85 14.21
N THR A 49 7.13 5.96 13.50
CA THR A 49 6.42 7.22 13.75
C THR A 49 4.94 7.19 13.36
N LEU A 50 4.52 6.26 12.48
CA LEU A 50 3.12 6.11 12.07
C LEU A 50 2.29 5.25 13.03
N VAL A 51 2.92 4.46 13.91
CA VAL A 51 2.21 3.59 14.85
C VAL A 51 1.18 4.34 15.71
N PRO A 52 1.52 5.50 16.35
CA PRO A 52 0.52 6.24 17.13
C PRO A 52 -0.62 6.78 16.28
N HIS A 53 -0.33 7.19 15.03
CA HIS A 53 -1.37 7.69 14.12
C HIS A 53 -2.38 6.60 13.77
N PHE A 54 -1.92 5.40 13.39
CA PHE A 54 -2.82 4.31 13.05
C PHE A 54 -3.60 3.79 14.24
N TRP A 55 -2.97 3.74 15.42
CA TRP A 55 -3.62 3.29 16.63
C TRP A 55 -4.68 4.27 17.14
N PHE A 56 -4.32 5.55 17.32
CA PHE A 56 -5.19 6.53 17.99
C PHE A 56 -6.07 7.32 17.01
N ALA A 57 -5.56 7.70 15.84
CA ALA A 57 -6.30 8.57 14.92
C ALA A 57 -7.13 7.78 13.89
N LYS A 58 -6.69 6.57 13.51
CA LYS A 58 -7.41 5.73 12.53
C LYS A 58 -8.15 4.55 13.13
N ALA A 59 -7.97 4.28 14.44
CA ALA A 59 -8.53 3.12 15.13
C ALA A 59 -8.31 1.81 14.36
N SER A 60 -7.12 1.66 13.76
CA SER A 60 -6.79 0.60 12.82
C SER A 60 -5.68 -0.28 13.40
N PHE A 61 -6.09 -1.30 14.17
CA PHE A 61 -5.16 -2.23 14.81
C PHE A 61 -4.27 -2.97 13.81
N ILE A 62 -4.81 -3.27 12.62
CA ILE A 62 -4.08 -3.93 11.55
C ILE A 62 -2.95 -3.03 11.04
N GLU A 63 -3.24 -1.76 10.70
CA GLU A 63 -2.22 -0.85 10.17
C GLU A 63 -1.18 -0.49 11.24
N ALA A 64 -1.59 -0.34 12.50
CA ALA A 64 -0.67 -0.14 13.61
C ALA A 64 0.25 -1.36 13.80
N GLY A 65 -0.30 -2.58 13.79
CA GLY A 65 0.46 -3.82 13.90
C GLY A 65 1.44 -4.02 12.75
N LEU A 66 1.00 -3.80 11.51
CA LEU A 66 1.87 -3.86 10.32
C LEU A 66 2.99 -2.82 10.39
N SER A 67 2.71 -1.61 10.88
CA SER A 67 3.73 -0.57 11.07
C SER A 67 4.76 -0.97 12.14
N VAL A 68 4.33 -1.62 13.22
CA VAL A 68 5.25 -2.17 14.24
C VAL A 68 6.13 -3.27 13.64
N VAL A 69 5.56 -4.20 12.87
CA VAL A 69 6.32 -5.28 12.20
C VAL A 69 7.26 -4.74 11.12
N ALA A 70 6.88 -3.64 10.45
CA ALA A 70 7.71 -3.00 9.44
C ALA A 70 9.03 -2.47 10.02
N VAL A 71 9.07 -2.05 11.28
CA VAL A 71 10.31 -1.55 11.93
C VAL A 71 11.44 -2.60 11.93
N PRO A 72 11.28 -3.79 12.56
CA PRO A 72 12.32 -4.81 12.54
C PRO A 72 12.53 -5.38 11.14
N ALA A 73 11.49 -5.52 10.30
CA ALA A 73 11.64 -6.01 8.93
C ALA A 73 12.53 -5.09 8.08
N CYS A 74 12.36 -3.77 8.20
CA CYS A 74 13.21 -2.80 7.52
C CYS A 74 14.65 -2.88 8.03
N ALA A 75 14.86 -2.92 9.35
CA ALA A 75 16.20 -3.05 9.93
C ALA A 75 16.91 -4.34 9.48
N TYR A 76 16.18 -5.46 9.44
CA TYR A 76 16.69 -6.75 8.98
C TYR A 76 17.05 -6.73 7.49
N THR A 77 16.21 -6.12 6.65
CA THR A 77 16.49 -5.93 5.23
C THR A 77 17.76 -5.11 5.00
N GLY A 78 17.92 -4.00 5.75
CA GLY A 78 19.14 -3.19 5.72
C GLY A 78 20.38 -3.97 6.15
N TYR A 79 20.26 -4.79 7.21
CA TYR A 79 21.34 -5.66 7.69
C TYR A 79 21.77 -6.70 6.64
N LEU A 80 20.82 -7.39 6.00
CA LEU A 80 21.12 -8.38 4.97
C LEU A 80 21.78 -7.75 3.73
N LEU A 81 21.30 -6.58 3.32
CA LEU A 81 21.90 -5.83 2.22
C LEU A 81 23.33 -5.40 2.56
N TYR A 82 23.57 -4.95 3.79
CA TYR A 82 24.91 -4.63 4.29
C TYR A 82 25.83 -5.85 4.29
N ARG A 83 25.31 -7.04 4.61
CA ARG A 83 26.03 -8.33 4.63
C ARG A 83 26.32 -8.92 3.24
N GLY A 84 25.78 -8.35 2.16
CA GLY A 84 26.10 -8.79 0.80
C GLY A 84 24.93 -9.36 -0.02
N ARG A 85 23.68 -9.32 0.48
CA ARG A 85 22.52 -9.81 -0.28
C ARG A 85 22.08 -8.79 -1.35
N ASP A 86 22.68 -8.86 -2.52
CA ASP A 86 22.51 -7.86 -3.60
C ASP A 86 21.13 -7.88 -4.28
N SER A 87 20.40 -8.99 -4.20
CA SER A 87 19.03 -9.10 -4.73
C SER A 87 18.08 -8.07 -4.10
N LEU A 88 18.32 -7.68 -2.84
CA LEU A 88 17.56 -6.66 -2.13
C LEU A 88 17.69 -5.24 -2.71
N PHE A 89 18.67 -4.97 -3.58
CA PHE A 89 18.71 -3.71 -4.33
C PHE A 89 17.50 -3.55 -5.24
N VAL A 90 16.95 -4.65 -5.78
CA VAL A 90 15.72 -4.60 -6.59
C VAL A 90 14.54 -4.12 -5.74
N LEU A 91 14.42 -4.65 -4.53
CA LEU A 91 13.38 -4.23 -3.58
C LEU A 91 13.56 -2.75 -3.19
N SER A 92 14.79 -2.30 -2.92
CA SER A 92 15.08 -0.89 -2.64
C SER A 92 14.75 0.05 -3.80
N ARG A 93 15.00 -0.37 -5.05
CA ARG A 93 14.57 0.36 -6.25
C ARG A 93 13.05 0.46 -6.31
N ALA A 94 12.33 -0.61 -5.98
CA ALA A 94 10.88 -0.60 -5.98
C ALA A 94 10.32 0.41 -4.95
N VAL A 95 10.89 0.45 -3.75
CA VAL A 95 10.52 1.45 -2.71
C VAL A 95 10.81 2.87 -3.18
N ALA A 96 11.97 3.10 -3.83
CA ALA A 96 12.30 4.42 -4.39
C ALA A 96 11.26 4.89 -5.42
N VAL A 97 10.91 4.02 -6.39
CA VAL A 97 9.93 4.34 -7.43
C VAL A 97 8.54 4.55 -6.84
N MET A 98 8.12 3.67 -5.91
CA MET A 98 6.86 3.84 -5.19
C MET A 98 6.80 5.20 -4.49
N GLY A 99 7.87 5.58 -3.79
CA GLY A 99 7.99 6.87 -3.12
C GLY A 99 7.89 8.05 -4.08
N VAL A 100 8.55 7.98 -5.23
CA VAL A 100 8.47 9.02 -6.27
C VAL A 100 7.06 9.16 -6.85
N ILE A 101 6.29 8.08 -6.96
CA ILE A 101 4.90 8.12 -7.44
C ILE A 101 3.96 8.65 -6.36
N TYR A 102 4.07 8.12 -5.14
CA TYR A 102 3.10 8.36 -4.08
C TYR A 102 3.32 9.67 -3.33
N LEU A 103 4.58 10.01 -3.02
CA LEU A 103 4.89 11.12 -2.12
C LEU A 103 4.44 12.48 -2.68
N PRO A 104 4.66 12.84 -3.96
CA PRO A 104 4.15 14.09 -4.52
C PRO A 104 2.63 14.22 -4.36
N ALA A 105 1.89 13.13 -4.55
CA ALA A 105 0.44 13.10 -4.39
C ALA A 105 0.00 13.19 -2.92
N THR A 106 0.90 13.06 -1.94
CA THR A 106 0.56 13.30 -0.53
C THR A 106 0.92 14.70 -0.04
N THR A 107 1.69 15.45 -0.83
CA THR A 107 2.27 16.74 -0.39
C THR A 107 1.94 17.92 -1.29
N LEU A 108 1.39 17.67 -2.48
CA LEU A 108 1.06 18.71 -3.45
C LEU A 108 -0.45 18.69 -3.72
N ASP A 109 -1.16 19.66 -3.14
CA ASP A 109 -2.61 19.86 -3.30
C ASP A 109 -3.08 19.76 -4.75
N PRO A 110 -2.40 20.41 -5.74
CA PRO A 110 -2.82 20.34 -7.15
C PRO A 110 -2.75 18.95 -7.77
N LEU A 111 -2.05 17.99 -7.16
CA LEU A 111 -1.99 16.61 -7.65
C LEU A 111 -3.06 15.72 -7.03
N PHE A 112 -3.46 15.96 -5.77
CA PHE A 112 -4.31 15.03 -5.04
C PHE A 112 -5.75 15.47 -4.93
N GLU A 113 -6.03 16.77 -4.84
CA GLU A 113 -7.42 17.27 -4.79
C GLU A 113 -8.19 16.83 -6.05
N PRO A 114 -7.68 17.02 -7.29
CA PRO A 114 -8.39 16.58 -8.48
C PRO A 114 -8.55 15.06 -8.55
N LEU A 115 -7.61 14.31 -7.97
CA LEU A 115 -7.66 12.86 -7.93
C LEU A 115 -8.78 12.37 -6.99
N ILE A 116 -8.91 13.01 -5.83
CA ILE A 116 -9.97 12.73 -4.86
C ILE A 116 -11.34 13.08 -5.45
N GLU A 117 -11.47 14.28 -6.02
CA GLU A 117 -12.72 14.74 -6.65
C GLU A 117 -13.14 13.83 -7.81
N LEU A 118 -12.20 13.46 -8.69
CA LEU A 118 -12.48 12.53 -9.79
C LEU A 118 -13.01 11.19 -9.27
N VAL A 119 -12.41 10.65 -8.21
CA VAL A 119 -12.85 9.40 -7.60
C VAL A 119 -14.19 9.56 -6.90
N ALA A 120 -14.46 10.71 -6.27
CA ALA A 120 -15.76 11.01 -5.67
C ALA A 120 -16.87 11.04 -6.73
N VAL A 121 -16.65 11.70 -7.87
CA VAL A 121 -17.59 11.73 -9.00
C VAL A 121 -17.80 10.33 -9.59
N GLN A 122 -16.73 9.56 -9.79
CA GLN A 122 -16.84 8.18 -10.30
C GLN A 122 -17.56 7.25 -9.31
N ALA A 123 -17.36 7.44 -8.01
CA ALA A 123 -18.05 6.69 -6.97
C ALA A 123 -19.54 7.09 -6.91
N GLN A 124 -19.87 8.38 -6.96
CA GLN A 124 -21.25 8.86 -7.04
C GLN A 124 -21.96 8.23 -8.24
N TRP A 125 -21.37 8.29 -9.43
CA TRP A 125 -21.93 7.66 -10.62
C TRP A 125 -22.20 6.16 -10.42
N GLY A 126 -21.26 5.43 -9.82
CA GLY A 126 -21.46 4.01 -9.51
C GLY A 126 -22.57 3.75 -8.47
N ILE A 127 -22.76 4.66 -7.52
CA ILE A 127 -23.82 4.59 -6.50
C ILE A 127 -25.20 4.91 -7.12
N GLU A 128 -25.27 5.88 -8.03
CA GLU A 128 -26.48 6.21 -8.80
C GLU A 128 -26.98 5.02 -9.63
N LEU A 129 -26.06 4.24 -10.21
CA LEU A 129 -26.40 3.00 -10.91
C LEU A 129 -27.04 1.93 -9.99
N LEU A 130 -26.83 2.00 -8.67
CA LEU A 130 -27.49 1.14 -7.69
C LEU A 130 -28.87 1.66 -7.25
N GLY A 131 -29.31 2.81 -7.77
CA GLY A 131 -30.61 3.41 -7.48
C GLY A 131 -30.64 4.33 -6.27
N TYR A 132 -29.47 4.78 -5.79
CA TYR A 132 -29.35 5.80 -4.74
C TYR A 132 -29.09 7.17 -5.35
N ASP A 133 -29.39 8.25 -4.63
CA ASP A 133 -29.19 9.63 -5.09
C ASP A 133 -28.36 10.44 -4.06
N PRO A 134 -27.06 10.13 -3.89
CA PRO A 134 -26.20 10.87 -2.99
C PRO A 134 -25.74 12.19 -3.62
N VAL A 135 -25.44 13.17 -2.78
CA VAL A 135 -24.90 14.47 -3.21
C VAL A 135 -23.44 14.57 -2.80
N ILE A 136 -22.57 15.05 -3.71
CA ILE A 136 -21.20 15.40 -3.36
C ILE A 136 -21.18 16.79 -2.71
N VAL A 137 -20.52 16.91 -1.57
CA VAL A 137 -20.30 18.19 -0.87
C VAL A 137 -18.82 18.37 -0.52
N GLY A 138 -18.41 19.62 -0.38
CA GLY A 138 -17.06 19.98 0.04
C GLY A 138 -16.76 19.52 1.46
N ASN A 139 -15.54 19.03 1.69
CA ASN A 139 -15.01 18.80 3.04
C ASN A 139 -14.59 20.13 3.71
N GLY A 140 -14.07 20.05 4.93
CA GLY A 140 -13.62 21.24 5.67
C GLY A 140 -12.46 22.02 5.05
N GLU A 141 -11.78 21.45 4.05
CA GLU A 141 -10.68 22.08 3.30
C GLU A 141 -11.16 22.62 1.93
N GLY A 142 -12.45 22.46 1.58
CA GLY A 142 -13.04 22.95 0.34
C GLY A 142 -12.92 22.01 -0.85
N VAL A 143 -12.51 20.76 -0.63
CA VAL A 143 -12.39 19.71 -1.66
C VAL A 143 -13.71 18.94 -1.76
N ASP A 144 -14.25 18.80 -2.98
CA ASP A 144 -15.52 18.09 -3.23
C ASP A 144 -15.34 16.57 -3.14
N SER A 145 -15.30 16.07 -1.91
CA SER A 145 -14.92 14.69 -1.58
C SER A 145 -15.90 13.93 -0.70
N VAL A 146 -16.94 14.60 -0.18
CA VAL A 146 -17.89 13.98 0.75
C VAL A 146 -19.14 13.52 0.02
N ILE A 147 -19.40 12.21 0.05
CA ILE A 147 -20.62 11.60 -0.47
C ILE A 147 -21.69 11.61 0.63
N LEU A 148 -22.71 12.44 0.48
CA LEU A 148 -23.79 12.64 1.44
C LEU A 148 -25.08 11.94 0.99
N PHE A 149 -25.53 10.97 1.77
CA PHE A 149 -26.81 10.30 1.62
C PHE A 149 -27.89 10.98 2.46
N ASN A 150 -29.13 10.99 1.93
CA ASN A 150 -30.33 11.53 2.58
C ASN A 150 -30.15 12.95 3.17
N PRO A 151 -29.67 13.92 2.37
CA PRO A 151 -29.40 15.28 2.85
C PRO A 151 -30.66 15.93 3.46
N GLY A 152 -30.50 16.64 4.57
CA GLY A 152 -31.60 17.36 5.23
C GLY A 152 -32.56 16.48 6.04
N THR A 153 -32.20 15.22 6.30
CA THR A 153 -32.98 14.29 7.12
C THR A 153 -32.19 13.82 8.34
N ASP A 154 -32.88 13.30 9.36
CA ASP A 154 -32.24 12.66 10.52
C ASP A 154 -31.48 11.36 10.13
N ALA A 155 -31.69 10.86 8.91
CA ALA A 155 -30.99 9.72 8.34
C ALA A 155 -29.76 10.12 7.50
N ALA A 156 -29.34 11.39 7.55
CA ALA A 156 -28.18 11.86 6.79
C ALA A 156 -26.89 11.12 7.17
N ARG A 157 -26.17 10.63 6.17
CA ARG A 157 -24.89 9.91 6.35
C ARG A 157 -23.87 10.37 5.33
N SER A 158 -22.67 10.67 5.79
CA SER A 158 -21.57 11.10 4.92
C SER A 158 -20.43 10.09 4.93
N THR A 159 -19.84 9.86 3.76
CA THR A 159 -18.56 9.16 3.61
C THR A 159 -17.61 10.06 2.84
N GLU A 160 -16.44 10.34 3.40
CA GLU A 160 -15.42 11.14 2.73
C GLU A 160 -14.47 10.26 1.91
N ILE A 161 -14.27 10.63 0.65
CA ILE A 161 -13.22 10.07 -0.20
C ILE A 161 -11.91 10.76 0.16
N LEU A 162 -10.93 9.96 0.58
CA LEU A 162 -9.57 10.42 0.87
C LEU A 162 -8.62 9.94 -0.21
N LEU A 163 -7.38 10.45 -0.21
CA LEU A 163 -6.33 9.98 -1.11
C LEU A 163 -6.12 8.46 -1.04
N ALA A 164 -6.25 7.85 0.13
CA ALA A 164 -6.16 6.40 0.31
C ALA A 164 -7.26 5.64 -0.46
N CYS A 165 -8.40 6.29 -0.74
CA CYS A 165 -9.52 5.76 -1.50
C CYS A 165 -9.32 5.91 -3.02
N THR A 166 -8.19 6.43 -3.52
CA THR A 166 -7.95 6.59 -4.97
C THR A 166 -7.32 5.34 -5.61
N GLY A 167 -6.86 4.38 -4.81
CA GLY A 167 -6.10 3.23 -5.30
C GLY A 167 -4.65 3.57 -5.66
N LEU A 168 -4.23 4.84 -5.52
CA LEU A 168 -2.88 5.29 -5.88
C LEU A 168 -1.78 4.54 -5.12
N GLY A 169 -2.01 4.20 -3.84
CA GLY A 169 -1.05 3.42 -3.05
C GLY A 169 -0.77 2.05 -3.68
N SER A 170 -1.82 1.30 -4.05
CA SER A 170 -1.70 0.02 -4.73
C SER A 170 -1.05 0.14 -6.12
N ILE A 171 -1.40 1.19 -6.87
CA ILE A 171 -0.77 1.50 -8.16
C ILE A 171 0.73 1.77 -7.98
N ALA A 172 1.11 2.58 -7.00
CA ALA A 172 2.50 2.92 -6.72
C ALA A 172 3.33 1.69 -6.31
N ILE A 173 2.75 0.78 -5.50
CA ILE A 173 3.40 -0.47 -5.12
C ILE A 173 3.68 -1.35 -6.35
N LEU A 174 2.65 -1.65 -7.16
CA LEU A 174 2.87 -2.52 -8.34
C LEU A 174 3.72 -1.86 -9.41
N ALA A 175 3.51 -0.56 -9.68
CA ALA A 175 4.35 0.17 -10.61
C ALA A 175 5.81 0.22 -10.15
N GLY A 176 6.04 0.44 -8.85
CA GLY A 176 7.36 0.38 -8.24
C GLY A 176 8.06 -0.96 -8.48
N LEU A 177 7.35 -2.06 -8.20
CA LEU A 177 7.86 -3.41 -8.46
C LEU A 177 8.17 -3.63 -9.96
N ILE A 178 7.21 -3.35 -10.85
CA ILE A 178 7.36 -3.57 -12.31
C ILE A 178 8.53 -2.75 -12.89
N LEU A 179 8.69 -1.51 -12.45
CA LEU A 179 9.72 -0.62 -12.97
C LEU A 179 11.11 -0.96 -12.41
N ALA A 180 11.20 -1.53 -11.21
CA ALA A 180 12.44 -1.82 -10.51
C ALA A 180 13.19 -3.06 -11.01
N VAL A 181 12.52 -4.02 -11.63
CA VAL A 181 13.16 -5.22 -12.20
C VAL A 181 13.82 -4.94 -13.53
N ASP A 182 14.79 -5.75 -13.94
CA ASP A 182 15.42 -5.64 -15.25
C ASP A 182 14.64 -6.48 -16.28
N ALA A 183 13.71 -5.84 -16.98
CA ALA A 183 12.84 -6.46 -17.98
C ALA A 183 12.65 -5.51 -19.16
N SER A 184 12.30 -6.06 -20.33
CA SER A 184 12.08 -5.24 -21.55
C SER A 184 10.98 -4.20 -21.33
N ARG A 185 11.15 -3.01 -21.93
CA ARG A 185 10.19 -1.90 -21.78
C ARG A 185 8.78 -2.28 -22.23
N GLU A 186 8.67 -3.12 -23.26
CA GLU A 186 7.39 -3.64 -23.75
C GLU A 186 6.67 -4.48 -22.69
N ARG A 187 7.37 -5.39 -22.02
CA ARG A 187 6.79 -6.25 -20.98
C ARG A 187 6.37 -5.43 -19.76
N LYS A 188 7.17 -4.44 -19.37
CA LYS A 188 6.80 -3.47 -18.30
C LYS A 188 5.56 -2.67 -18.67
N ALA A 189 5.49 -2.14 -19.89
CA ALA A 189 4.34 -1.38 -20.37
C ALA A 189 3.07 -2.24 -20.40
N LYS A 190 3.13 -3.47 -20.91
CA LYS A 190 2.00 -4.42 -20.88
C LYS A 190 1.53 -4.70 -19.45
N ALA A 191 2.46 -4.94 -18.53
CA ALA A 191 2.11 -5.18 -17.12
C ALA A 191 1.41 -3.98 -16.50
N LEU A 192 1.91 -2.76 -16.71
CA LEU A 192 1.31 -1.52 -16.21
C LEU A 192 -0.07 -1.25 -16.83
N LEU A 193 -0.21 -1.44 -18.15
CA LEU A 193 -1.48 -1.27 -18.86
C LEU A 193 -2.57 -2.24 -18.39
N VAL A 194 -2.20 -3.40 -17.87
CA VAL A 194 -3.14 -4.34 -17.26
C VAL A 194 -3.38 -3.99 -15.79
N SER A 195 -2.33 -3.77 -15.00
CA SER A 195 -2.46 -3.61 -13.55
C SER A 195 -3.11 -2.29 -13.16
N VAL A 196 -2.70 -1.16 -13.76
CA VAL A 196 -3.13 0.18 -13.32
C VAL A 196 -4.64 0.39 -13.55
N PRO A 197 -5.21 0.13 -14.74
CA PRO A 197 -6.66 0.29 -14.94
C PRO A 197 -7.47 -0.70 -14.10
N THR A 198 -6.98 -1.93 -13.92
CA THR A 198 -7.65 -2.94 -13.09
C THR A 198 -7.73 -2.48 -11.64
N ILE A 199 -6.62 -1.99 -11.06
CA ILE A 199 -6.61 -1.45 -9.70
C ILE A 199 -7.56 -0.26 -9.59
N TRP A 200 -7.52 0.65 -10.56
CA TRP A 200 -8.39 1.83 -10.56
C TRP A 200 -9.88 1.44 -10.51
N VAL A 201 -10.31 0.57 -11.43
CA VAL A 201 -11.72 0.12 -11.50
C VAL A 201 -12.13 -0.63 -10.24
N LEU A 202 -11.33 -1.59 -9.76
CA LEU A 202 -11.64 -2.32 -8.54
C LEU A 202 -11.73 -1.41 -7.31
N ASN A 203 -10.91 -0.35 -7.30
CA ASN A 203 -10.95 0.64 -6.24
C ASN A 203 -12.22 1.51 -6.31
N ILE A 204 -12.70 1.89 -7.50
CA ILE A 204 -14.02 2.53 -7.64
C ILE A 204 -15.13 1.61 -7.13
N VAL A 205 -15.13 0.33 -7.52
CA VAL A 205 -16.09 -0.66 -7.02
C VAL A 205 -16.07 -0.76 -5.50
N ARG A 206 -14.87 -0.77 -4.89
CA ARG A 206 -14.70 -0.73 -3.43
C ARG A 206 -15.35 0.51 -2.82
N ASN A 207 -15.10 1.70 -3.36
CA ASN A 207 -15.64 2.94 -2.81
C ASN A 207 -17.16 2.99 -2.93
N VAL A 208 -17.72 2.62 -4.09
CA VAL A 208 -19.17 2.51 -4.32
C VAL A 208 -19.78 1.57 -3.29
N PHE A 209 -19.20 0.39 -3.09
CA PHE A 209 -19.67 -0.59 -2.13
C PHE A 209 -19.66 -0.05 -0.69
N ILE A 210 -18.54 0.54 -0.23
CA ILE A 210 -18.43 1.05 1.14
C ILE A 210 -19.42 2.19 1.38
N ALA A 211 -19.47 3.16 0.46
CA ALA A 211 -20.31 4.33 0.59
C ALA A 211 -21.81 3.95 0.53
N ALA A 212 -22.22 3.08 -0.40
CA ALA A 212 -23.61 2.61 -0.46
C ALA A 212 -23.97 1.76 0.77
N ALA A 213 -23.10 0.84 1.20
CA ALA A 213 -23.35 0.00 2.36
C ALA A 213 -23.47 0.81 3.65
N PHE A 214 -22.67 1.85 3.82
CA PHE A 214 -22.81 2.76 4.95
C PHE A 214 -24.01 3.71 4.78
N GLY A 215 -24.18 4.34 3.62
CA GLY A 215 -25.28 5.27 3.36
C GLY A 215 -26.66 4.65 3.56
N ALA A 216 -26.85 3.43 3.05
CA ALA A 216 -28.09 2.66 3.17
C ALA A 216 -28.09 1.65 4.32
N GLN A 217 -27.05 1.66 5.17
CA GLN A 217 -26.98 0.85 6.40
C GLN A 217 -27.21 -0.66 6.18
N TRP A 218 -26.56 -1.24 5.17
CA TRP A 218 -26.73 -2.66 4.80
C TRP A 218 -26.36 -3.64 5.91
N PHE A 219 -25.41 -3.28 6.78
CA PHE A 219 -24.88 -4.18 7.80
C PHE A 219 -25.11 -3.64 9.22
N GLN A 220 -26.33 -3.75 9.70
CA GLN A 220 -26.72 -3.46 11.09
C GLN A 220 -26.86 -4.74 11.92
N VAL A 221 -25.80 -5.57 11.90
CA VAL A 221 -25.75 -6.87 12.57
C VAL A 221 -24.64 -6.90 13.63
N PHE A 222 -24.89 -7.54 14.77
CA PHE A 222 -23.93 -7.67 15.87
C PHE A 222 -23.28 -6.33 16.29
N VAL A 223 -24.08 -5.26 16.29
CA VAL A 223 -23.60 -3.87 16.47
C VAL A 223 -22.71 -3.70 17.71
N PRO A 224 -23.10 -4.15 18.93
CA PRO A 224 -22.24 -3.99 20.11
C PRO A 224 -20.89 -4.69 19.96
N GLN A 225 -20.86 -5.88 19.34
CA GLN A 225 -19.65 -6.66 19.14
C GLN A 225 -18.74 -6.01 18.10
N VAL A 226 -19.30 -5.56 16.97
CA VAL A 226 -18.56 -4.89 15.90
C VAL A 226 -17.94 -3.60 16.43
N ILE A 227 -18.75 -2.74 17.05
CA ILE A 227 -18.29 -1.48 17.65
C ILE A 227 -17.22 -1.75 18.71
N GLY A 228 -17.41 -2.76 19.56
CA GLY A 228 -16.44 -3.14 20.58
C GLY A 228 -15.10 -3.61 20.02
N VAL A 229 -15.10 -4.49 19.00
CA VAL A 229 -13.89 -5.02 18.37
C VAL A 229 -13.06 -3.93 17.72
N PHE A 230 -13.69 -2.93 17.12
CA PHE A 230 -12.99 -1.78 16.53
C PHE A 230 -12.68 -0.67 17.53
N GLY A 231 -12.87 -0.89 18.83
CA GLY A 231 -12.55 0.08 19.87
C GLY A 231 -13.40 1.35 19.80
N ALA A 232 -14.54 1.30 19.12
CA ALA A 232 -15.43 2.42 18.88
C ALA A 232 -16.55 2.52 19.92
N THR A 233 -16.41 1.86 21.08
CA THR A 233 -17.41 1.87 22.16
C THR A 233 -17.77 3.30 22.57
N GLY A 234 -19.07 3.64 22.52
CA GLY A 234 -19.56 5.00 22.75
C GLY A 234 -19.70 5.86 21.48
N SER A 235 -19.31 5.34 20.32
CA SER A 235 -19.58 5.96 19.01
C SER A 235 -20.98 5.61 18.50
N SER A 236 -21.37 6.22 17.37
CA SER A 236 -22.67 6.00 16.77
C SER A 236 -22.85 4.52 16.35
N PRO A 237 -24.02 3.88 16.65
CA PRO A 237 -24.29 2.49 16.29
C PRO A 237 -24.18 2.21 14.79
N GLU A 238 -24.40 3.23 13.96
CA GLU A 238 -24.45 3.12 12.51
C GLU A 238 -23.07 2.85 11.89
N LEU A 239 -21.99 3.14 12.61
CA LEU A 239 -20.62 2.81 12.19
C LEU A 239 -20.41 1.30 12.05
N ALA A 240 -21.25 0.45 12.64
CA ALA A 240 -21.18 -1.00 12.42
C ALA A 240 -21.24 -1.35 10.93
N SER A 241 -22.11 -0.67 10.15
CA SER A 241 -22.21 -0.92 8.71
C SER A 241 -20.93 -0.53 7.98
N TYR A 242 -20.33 0.59 8.36
CA TYR A 242 -19.05 1.05 7.82
C TYR A 242 -17.93 0.06 8.13
N TYR A 243 -17.80 -0.39 9.38
CA TYR A 243 -16.73 -1.29 9.78
C TYR A 243 -16.83 -2.65 9.09
N ILE A 244 -18.02 -3.21 8.97
CA ILE A 244 -18.22 -4.47 8.23
C ILE A 244 -17.88 -4.26 6.75
N ALA A 245 -18.39 -3.21 6.12
CA ALA A 245 -18.16 -2.94 4.71
C ALA A 245 -16.68 -2.66 4.39
N ASP A 246 -16.04 -1.72 5.10
CA ASP A 246 -14.67 -1.29 4.87
C ASP A 246 -13.64 -2.29 5.42
N LYS A 247 -13.67 -2.53 6.74
CA LYS A 247 -12.59 -3.23 7.45
C LYS A 247 -12.64 -4.75 7.32
N VAL A 248 -13.82 -5.32 7.08
CA VAL A 248 -13.96 -6.78 6.94
C VAL A 248 -14.04 -7.17 5.48
N LEU A 249 -15.06 -6.68 4.76
CA LEU A 249 -15.35 -7.17 3.41
C LEU A 249 -14.42 -6.56 2.36
N ALA A 250 -14.42 -5.24 2.22
CA ALA A 250 -13.66 -4.55 1.19
C ALA A 250 -12.14 -4.69 1.37
N GLN A 251 -11.64 -4.57 2.60
CA GLN A 251 -10.21 -4.72 2.89
C GLN A 251 -9.72 -6.15 2.65
N SER A 252 -10.50 -7.18 2.98
CA SER A 252 -10.13 -8.57 2.66
C SER A 252 -10.17 -8.83 1.14
N ALA A 253 -11.21 -8.34 0.46
CA ALA A 253 -11.33 -8.47 -0.98
C ALA A 253 -10.19 -7.76 -1.73
N SER A 254 -9.74 -6.59 -1.24
CA SER A 254 -8.64 -5.85 -1.86
C SER A 254 -7.31 -6.60 -1.76
N VAL A 255 -7.03 -7.27 -0.64
CA VAL A 255 -5.84 -8.13 -0.49
C VAL A 255 -5.87 -9.27 -1.52
N VAL A 256 -6.99 -9.97 -1.63
CA VAL A 256 -7.17 -11.06 -2.61
C VAL A 256 -6.99 -10.54 -4.04
N ALA A 257 -7.58 -9.38 -4.35
CA ALA A 257 -7.44 -8.74 -5.65
C ALA A 257 -5.99 -8.36 -5.95
N LEU A 258 -5.26 -7.76 -5.00
CA LEU A 258 -3.86 -7.40 -5.20
C LEU A 258 -2.97 -8.62 -5.43
N VAL A 259 -3.20 -9.71 -4.70
CA VAL A 259 -2.51 -10.98 -4.93
C VAL A 259 -2.82 -11.50 -6.33
N ALA A 260 -4.09 -11.51 -6.75
CA ALA A 260 -4.48 -11.95 -8.09
C ALA A 260 -3.83 -11.10 -9.20
N ILE A 261 -3.78 -9.78 -9.02
CA ILE A 261 -3.13 -8.87 -9.97
C ILE A 261 -1.62 -9.11 -9.99
N LEU A 262 -0.97 -9.30 -8.84
CA LEU A 262 0.44 -9.65 -8.78
C LEU A 262 0.72 -10.96 -9.53
N LEU A 263 -0.09 -12.00 -9.32
CA LEU A 263 0.03 -13.27 -10.04
C LEU A 263 -0.14 -13.11 -11.55
N ALA A 264 -1.07 -12.25 -12.00
CA ALA A 264 -1.22 -11.92 -13.41
C ALA A 264 0.02 -11.18 -13.95
N VAL A 265 0.52 -10.19 -13.20
CA VAL A 265 1.72 -9.41 -13.55
C VAL A 265 2.95 -10.30 -13.65
N LEU A 266 3.12 -11.31 -12.79
CA LEU A 266 4.23 -12.27 -12.85
C LEU A 266 4.29 -13.05 -14.18
N ARG A 267 3.17 -13.20 -14.90
CA ARG A 267 3.16 -13.81 -16.24
C ARG A 267 3.74 -12.89 -17.31
N TYR A 268 3.55 -11.59 -17.17
CA TYR A 268 4.14 -10.58 -18.06
C TYR A 268 5.59 -10.26 -17.67
N VAL A 269 5.89 -10.32 -16.36
CA VAL A 269 7.18 -9.96 -15.77
C VAL A 269 7.71 -11.04 -14.81
N PRO A 270 8.23 -12.18 -15.31
CA PRO A 270 8.75 -13.26 -14.48
C PRO A 270 9.92 -12.88 -13.54
N GLU A 271 10.69 -11.84 -13.84
CA GLU A 271 11.81 -11.37 -13.01
C GLU A 271 11.32 -10.89 -11.63
N LEU A 272 10.05 -10.50 -11.51
CA LEU A 272 9.44 -10.17 -10.23
C LEU A 272 9.39 -11.36 -9.27
N LYS A 273 9.49 -12.59 -9.75
CA LYS A 273 9.57 -13.78 -8.88
C LYS A 273 10.80 -13.74 -7.97
N ALA A 274 11.91 -13.14 -8.41
CA ALA A 274 13.08 -12.96 -7.57
C ALA A 274 12.78 -12.02 -6.38
N VAL A 275 12.01 -10.95 -6.62
CA VAL A 275 11.57 -10.05 -5.55
C VAL A 275 10.64 -10.77 -4.58
N VAL A 276 9.74 -11.61 -5.08
CA VAL A 276 8.87 -12.44 -4.22
C VAL A 276 9.69 -13.41 -3.38
N ALA A 277 10.69 -14.07 -3.97
CA ALA A 277 11.58 -14.98 -3.26
C ALA A 277 12.36 -14.26 -2.14
N ASP A 278 12.86 -13.05 -2.40
CA ASP A 278 13.52 -12.23 -1.37
C ASP A 278 12.57 -11.86 -0.23
N VAL A 279 11.33 -11.46 -0.54
CA VAL A 279 10.34 -11.16 0.49
C VAL A 279 10.00 -12.40 1.33
N LEU A 280 9.88 -13.57 0.69
CA LEU A 280 9.68 -14.83 1.42
C LEU A 280 10.88 -15.17 2.30
N TYR A 281 12.11 -14.96 1.81
CA TYR A 281 13.33 -15.14 2.58
C TYR A 281 13.35 -14.23 3.82
N LEU A 282 12.95 -12.96 3.70
CA LEU A 282 12.89 -12.03 4.82
C LEU A 282 11.96 -12.50 5.95
N VAL A 283 10.92 -13.26 5.60
CA VAL A 283 9.93 -13.76 6.57
C VAL A 283 10.31 -15.11 7.15
N THR A 284 10.92 -15.98 6.35
CA THR A 284 11.11 -17.42 6.66
C THR A 284 12.55 -17.79 6.97
N GLY A 285 13.52 -17.00 6.51
CA GLY A 285 14.94 -17.34 6.51
C GLY A 285 15.33 -18.45 5.53
N THR A 286 14.39 -18.96 4.72
CA THR A 286 14.63 -20.04 3.76
C THR A 286 14.71 -19.51 2.33
N GLU A 287 15.62 -20.04 1.53
CA GLU A 287 15.71 -19.70 0.11
C GLU A 287 14.59 -20.36 -0.68
N TYR A 288 14.00 -19.61 -1.61
CA TYR A 288 12.95 -20.08 -2.51
C TYR A 288 13.37 -19.92 -3.96
N ASP A 289 13.34 -21.01 -4.72
CA ASP A 289 13.44 -20.95 -6.18
C ASP A 289 12.03 -20.97 -6.78
N LEU A 290 11.65 -19.84 -7.39
CA LEU A 290 10.35 -19.66 -8.04
C LEU A 290 10.46 -19.75 -9.58
N GLY A 291 11.61 -20.15 -10.13
CA GLY A 291 11.83 -20.35 -11.57
C GLY A 291 11.87 -19.03 -12.34
N GLY A 292 12.83 -18.17 -12.01
CA GLY A 292 13.00 -16.82 -12.59
C GLY A 292 14.40 -16.48 -13.13
N GLY A 293 15.31 -17.45 -13.22
CA GLY A 293 16.74 -17.25 -13.53
C GLY A 293 17.62 -17.91 -12.45
N ASP A 294 18.91 -18.11 -12.75
CA ASP A 294 19.83 -18.85 -11.88
C ASP A 294 19.81 -18.31 -10.43
N PRO A 295 19.86 -19.22 -9.43
CA PRO A 295 19.89 -18.84 -8.03
C PRO A 295 21.11 -17.97 -7.73
N PRO A 296 21.03 -17.04 -6.75
CA PRO A 296 22.16 -16.21 -6.37
C PRO A 296 23.33 -17.11 -5.92
N GLN A 297 24.38 -17.15 -6.74
CA GLN A 297 25.67 -17.72 -6.35
C GLN A 297 26.28 -16.83 -5.27
N GLY A 298 26.03 -17.15 -4.01
CA GLY A 298 26.54 -16.36 -2.88
C GLY A 298 26.12 -16.84 -1.49
N GLY A 299 25.17 -17.78 -1.37
CA GLY A 299 24.93 -18.49 -0.13
C GLY A 299 25.92 -19.65 -0.01
N ALA A 300 26.67 -19.74 1.08
CA ALA A 300 27.40 -20.95 1.42
C ALA A 300 26.42 -22.13 1.41
N LEU A 301 26.63 -23.07 0.49
CA LEU A 301 26.05 -24.40 0.57
C LEU A 301 26.51 -24.97 1.91
N ALA A 302 25.59 -25.13 2.85
CA ALA A 302 25.82 -26.01 3.99
C ALA A 302 25.59 -27.44 3.49
N ASP A 303 26.53 -27.98 2.73
CA ASP A 303 26.59 -29.40 2.38
C ASP A 303 27.15 -30.21 3.57
N GLY A 304 26.43 -30.19 4.68
CA GLY A 304 26.63 -31.11 5.78
C GLY A 304 25.96 -32.46 5.49
N GLY A 305 26.34 -33.15 4.42
CA GLY A 305 25.80 -34.45 4.03
C GLY A 305 26.90 -35.34 3.49
N LYS A 306 27.52 -36.13 4.38
CA LYS A 306 28.55 -37.11 4.07
C LYS A 306 28.10 -38.07 2.97
N ASN A 307 28.95 -38.26 1.96
CA ASN A 307 28.95 -39.50 1.18
C ASN A 307 29.61 -40.58 2.02
N GLU A 308 28.83 -41.54 2.48
CA GLU A 308 29.33 -42.85 2.93
C GLU A 308 29.01 -43.87 1.83
N GLU A 309 30.12 -44.45 1.32
CA GLU A 309 30.30 -45.66 0.50
C GLU A 309 29.88 -45.66 -0.99
#